data_AF-A0A9R1QJI0-F1
#
_entry.id   AF-A0A9R1QJI0-F1
#
_cell.length_a   1.000
_cell.length_b   1.000
_cell.length_c   1.000
_cell.angle_alpha   90.00
_cell.angle_beta   90.00
_cell.angle_gamma   90.00
#
_symmetry.space_group_name_H-M   'P 1'
#
loop_
_entity.id
_entity.type
_entity.pdbx_description
1 polymer ?
#
loop_
_entity_poly.entity_id
_entity_poly.type
_entity_poly.pdbx_seq_one_letter_code
_entity_poly.pdbx_strand_id
1 'polypeptide(L)'
;MADAPLYKQRRKYTRELHDVHLHGNHKLHVLCTSKGKDMDKMMSMFRRKLGGMPVKLVGVDVPMELDKFRRNDEYTFVGFAIEGEKSKLKVSGLEINSNNYIDIQVEWRDPYNKKKFDSLADVAGRMIDIHYHDMKKKN
;
A
#
# COMPACT_ATOMS: atom_id res chain seq x y z
N MET A 1 -36.47 -10.40 -17.09
CA MET A 1 -35.11 -10.35 -16.51
C MET A 1 -34.69 -8.90 -16.53
N ALA A 2 -34.55 -8.26 -15.37
CA ALA A 2 -34.21 -6.84 -15.25
C ALA A 2 -32.73 -6.74 -14.87
N ASP A 3 -31.91 -6.21 -15.77
CA ASP A 3 -30.55 -5.80 -15.48
C ASP A 3 -30.60 -4.63 -14.50
N ALA A 4 -30.23 -4.88 -13.24
CA ALA A 4 -30.05 -3.83 -12.26
C ALA A 4 -28.77 -3.05 -12.61
N PRO A 5 -28.83 -1.72 -12.86
CA PRO A 5 -27.63 -0.92 -13.05
C PRO A 5 -26.99 -0.69 -11.68
N LEU A 6 -26.18 -1.65 -11.23
CA LEU A 6 -25.39 -1.55 -10.00
C LEU A 6 -24.08 -0.75 -10.18
N TYR A 7 -24.01 0.19 -11.14
CA TYR A 7 -22.99 1.24 -11.08
C TYR A 7 -23.48 2.30 -10.09
N LYS A 8 -23.31 1.97 -8.81
CA LYS A 8 -23.65 2.84 -7.68
C LYS A 8 -23.12 4.24 -7.95
N GLN A 9 -24.00 5.21 -7.88
CA GLN A 9 -23.72 6.64 -7.72
C GLN A 9 -22.47 6.79 -6.83
N ARG A 10 -21.29 7.05 -7.43
CA ARG A 10 -20.02 7.22 -6.68
C ARG A 10 -20.25 8.42 -5.77
N ARG A 11 -20.61 8.18 -4.51
CA ARG A 11 -20.74 9.23 -3.51
C ARG A 11 -19.38 9.93 -3.48
N LYS A 12 -19.38 11.22 -3.83
CA LYS A 12 -18.21 12.08 -3.65
C LYS A 12 -17.95 12.10 -2.14
N TYR A 13 -16.92 11.39 -1.72
CA TYR A 13 -16.55 11.29 -0.31
C TYR A 13 -15.13 11.82 -0.19
N THR A 14 -14.91 12.67 0.80
CA THR A 14 -13.59 13.11 1.23
C THR A 14 -13.64 13.11 2.75
N ARG A 15 -12.78 12.33 3.40
CA ARG A 15 -12.64 12.29 4.85
C ARG A 15 -11.16 12.39 5.20
N GLU A 16 -10.82 13.34 6.05
CA GLU A 16 -9.47 13.57 6.53
C GLU A 16 -9.46 13.24 8.03
N LEU A 17 -8.50 12.42 8.45
CA LEU A 17 -8.30 12.00 9.83
C LEU A 17 -6.86 12.30 10.22
N HIS A 18 -6.71 13.18 11.21
CA HIS A 18 -5.42 13.47 11.83
C HIS A 18 -5.21 12.60 13.07
N ASP A 19 -3.94 12.46 13.47
CA ASP A 19 -3.56 11.80 14.72
C ASP A 19 -4.08 10.36 14.87
N VAL A 20 -4.23 9.63 13.75
CA VAL A 20 -4.59 8.22 13.78
C VAL A 20 -3.44 7.43 14.39
N HIS A 21 -3.65 6.85 15.57
CA HIS A 21 -2.58 6.22 16.32
C HIS A 21 -2.13 4.92 15.62
N LEU A 22 -0.82 4.78 15.46
CA LEU A 22 -0.16 3.54 15.12
C LEU A 22 0.47 2.91 16.36
N HIS A 23 1.12 1.77 16.18
CA HIS A 23 1.94 1.17 17.22
C HIS A 23 3.03 2.14 17.72
N GLY A 24 3.20 2.20 19.06
CA GLY A 24 4.08 3.14 19.72
C GLY A 24 3.53 4.58 19.71
N ASN A 25 4.43 5.56 19.56
CA ASN A 25 4.09 6.99 19.59
C ASN A 25 3.89 7.60 18.18
N HIS A 26 3.76 6.76 17.15
CA HIS A 26 3.61 7.21 15.77
C HIS A 26 2.15 7.50 15.45
N LYS A 27 1.94 8.52 14.63
CA LYS A 27 0.60 8.93 14.20
C LYS A 27 0.54 9.11 12.69
N LEU A 28 -0.57 8.70 12.11
CA LEU A 28 -0.86 8.86 10.69
C LEU A 28 -1.80 10.03 10.45
N HIS A 29 -1.55 10.67 9.32
CA HIS A 29 -2.52 11.51 8.65
C HIS A 29 -3.15 10.69 7.51
N VAL A 30 -4.45 10.41 7.60
CA VAL A 30 -5.19 9.58 6.64
C VAL A 30 -6.18 10.45 5.87
N LEU A 31 -6.09 10.41 4.53
CA LEU A 31 -7.07 11.03 3.64
C LEU A 31 -7.75 9.93 2.82
N CYS A 32 -9.05 9.76 3.01
CA CYS A 32 -9.90 8.87 2.22
C CYS A 32 -10.71 9.72 1.24
N THR A 33 -10.47 9.60 -0.06
CA THR A 33 -11.18 10.41 -1.07
C THR A 33 -11.54 9.64 -2.32
N SER A 34 -12.70 9.96 -2.92
CA SER A 34 -13.06 9.57 -4.29
C SER A 34 -12.87 10.69 -5.32
N LYS A 35 -12.30 11.83 -4.92
CA LYS A 35 -12.06 12.99 -5.79
C LYS A 35 -10.59 13.04 -6.23
N GLY A 36 -10.35 12.98 -7.55
CA GLY A 36 -9.01 13.07 -8.14
C GLY A 36 -8.23 14.32 -7.71
N LYS A 37 -8.87 15.50 -7.61
CA LYS A 37 -8.21 16.74 -7.16
C LYS A 37 -7.64 16.64 -5.73
N ASP A 38 -8.34 15.94 -4.83
CA ASP A 38 -7.86 15.73 -3.46
C ASP A 38 -6.68 14.73 -3.45
N MET A 39 -6.73 13.73 -4.32
CA MET A 39 -5.61 12.82 -4.57
C MET A 39 -4.37 13.58 -5.06
N ASP A 40 -4.49 14.47 -6.05
CA ASP A 40 -3.36 15.28 -6.56
C ASP A 40 -2.73 16.14 -5.46
N LYS A 41 -3.56 16.73 -4.58
CA LYS A 41 -3.09 17.48 -3.41
C LYS A 41 -2.32 16.58 -2.44
N MET A 42 -2.84 15.38 -2.17
CA MET A 42 -2.19 14.39 -1.31
C MET A 42 -0.85 13.94 -1.90
N MET A 43 -0.82 13.65 -3.20
CA MET A 43 0.40 13.28 -3.92
C MET A 43 1.45 14.38 -3.86
N SER A 44 1.03 15.65 -3.99
CA SER A 44 1.94 16.79 -3.86
C SER A 44 2.51 16.90 -2.45
N MET A 45 1.69 16.66 -1.41
CA MET A 45 2.16 16.61 -0.02
C MET A 45 3.14 15.46 0.23
N PHE A 46 2.86 14.27 -0.32
CA PHE A 46 3.75 13.12 -0.23
C PHE A 46 5.10 13.40 -0.87
N ARG A 47 5.11 13.89 -2.13
CA ARG A 47 6.36 14.26 -2.84
C ARG A 47 7.16 15.28 -2.06
N ARG A 48 6.52 16.31 -1.50
CA ARG A 48 7.20 17.31 -0.67
C ARG A 48 7.84 16.72 0.59
N LYS A 49 7.16 15.79 1.28
CA LYS A 49 7.71 15.10 2.46
C LYS A 49 8.87 14.19 2.09
N LEU A 50 8.74 13.42 1.00
CA LEU A 50 9.75 12.48 0.55
C LEU A 50 10.97 13.18 -0.08
N GLY A 51 10.79 14.35 -0.70
CA GLY A 51 11.86 15.08 -1.40
C GLY A 51 13.07 15.44 -0.52
N GLY A 52 12.87 15.59 0.80
CA GLY A 52 13.95 15.84 1.75
C GLY A 52 14.54 14.59 2.40
N MET A 53 14.06 13.39 2.06
CA MET A 53 14.50 12.14 2.68
C MET A 53 15.61 11.47 1.85
N PRO A 54 16.67 10.95 2.49
CA PRO A 54 17.76 10.26 1.79
C PRO A 54 17.30 8.92 1.17
N VAL A 55 16.25 8.31 1.74
CA VAL A 55 15.64 7.08 1.23
C VAL A 55 14.13 7.30 1.14
N LYS A 56 13.54 6.95 -0.01
CA LYS A 56 12.13 7.22 -0.35
C LYS A 56 11.37 5.90 -0.55
N LEU A 57 11.06 5.23 0.56
CA LEU A 57 10.26 4.01 0.56
C LEU A 57 8.77 4.34 0.66
N VAL A 58 7.95 3.66 -0.14
CA VAL A 58 6.49 3.81 -0.14
C VAL A 58 5.83 2.44 0.00
N GLY A 59 5.12 2.23 1.11
CA GLY A 59 4.30 1.04 1.32
C GLY A 59 3.06 1.06 0.43
N VAL A 60 2.75 -0.06 -0.24
CA VAL A 60 1.61 -0.19 -1.17
C VAL A 60 0.85 -1.49 -0.91
N ASP A 61 -0.48 -1.39 -0.87
CA ASP A 61 -1.47 -2.47 -0.85
C ASP A 61 -2.52 -2.12 -1.93
N VAL A 62 -2.75 -2.99 -2.92
CA VAL A 62 -3.04 -2.66 -4.35
C VAL A 62 -4.58 -2.71 -4.64
N PRO A 63 -5.18 -2.39 -5.84
CA PRO A 63 -4.76 -1.62 -7.00
C PRO A 63 -5.69 -0.42 -7.41
N MET A 64 -5.13 0.42 -8.29
CA MET A 64 -5.78 1.33 -9.27
C MET A 64 -5.89 2.83 -8.93
N GLU A 65 -5.57 3.65 -9.94
CA GLU A 65 -5.52 5.14 -10.03
C GLU A 65 -4.20 5.87 -9.69
N LEU A 66 -3.05 5.18 -9.64
CA LEU A 66 -1.74 5.82 -9.41
C LEU A 66 -0.67 5.51 -10.47
N ASP A 67 -1.02 5.18 -11.71
CA ASP A 67 -0.06 4.73 -12.74
C ASP A 67 1.09 5.70 -12.99
N LYS A 68 0.77 7.01 -13.06
CA LYS A 68 1.80 8.05 -13.23
C LYS A 68 2.76 8.12 -12.04
N PHE A 69 2.29 7.80 -10.84
CA PHE A 69 3.12 7.80 -9.64
C PHE A 69 3.97 6.52 -9.55
N ARG A 70 3.38 5.35 -9.85
CA ARG A 70 4.08 4.06 -9.84
C ARG A 70 5.18 3.94 -10.90
N ARG A 71 5.10 4.71 -11.98
CA ARG A 71 6.14 4.79 -13.01
C ARG A 71 7.30 5.71 -12.64
N ASN A 72 7.21 6.45 -11.53
CA ASN A 72 8.27 7.33 -11.10
C ASN A 72 9.41 6.51 -10.48
N ASP A 73 10.61 6.67 -11.03
CA ASP A 73 11.83 5.98 -10.64
C ASP A 73 12.54 6.60 -9.41
N GLU A 74 12.06 7.74 -8.93
CA GLU A 74 12.53 8.41 -7.71
C GLU A 74 12.12 7.66 -6.43
N TYR A 75 11.09 6.83 -6.50
CA TYR A 75 10.53 6.11 -5.34
C TYR A 75 10.77 4.62 -5.46
N THR A 76 10.99 3.97 -4.32
CA THR A 76 10.99 2.52 -4.22
C THR A 76 9.70 2.09 -3.54
N PHE A 77 8.88 1.35 -4.26
CA PHE A 77 7.61 0.82 -3.77
C PHE A 77 7.83 -0.51 -3.07
N VAL A 78 7.25 -0.67 -1.90
CA VAL A 78 7.40 -1.85 -1.05
C VAL A 78 6.02 -2.40 -0.71
N GLY A 79 5.85 -3.70 -0.74
CA GLY A 79 4.59 -4.33 -0.36
C GLY A 79 4.69 -5.84 -0.36
N PHE A 80 3.55 -6.51 -0.24
CA PHE A 80 3.46 -7.96 -0.11
C PHE A 80 2.74 -8.62 -1.30
N ALA A 81 3.33 -9.68 -1.88
CA ALA A 81 2.75 -10.49 -2.95
C ALA A 81 2.52 -9.78 -4.31
N ILE A 82 3.35 -8.79 -4.64
CA ILE A 82 3.19 -7.97 -5.86
C ILE A 82 3.59 -8.73 -7.10
N GLU A 83 4.53 -9.66 -7.02
CA GLU A 83 4.83 -10.51 -8.16
C GLU A 83 3.58 -11.26 -8.63
N GLY A 84 2.77 -11.78 -7.67
CA GLY A 84 1.51 -12.44 -7.95
C GLY A 84 0.47 -11.51 -8.58
N GLU A 85 0.51 -10.22 -8.25
CA GLU A 85 -0.41 -9.22 -8.81
C GLU A 85 0.07 -8.58 -10.11
N LYS A 86 1.36 -8.67 -10.43
CA LYS A 86 1.94 -8.09 -11.66
C LYS A 86 1.23 -8.61 -12.92
N SER A 87 0.91 -9.90 -12.96
CA SER A 87 0.15 -10.52 -14.04
C SER A 87 -1.26 -9.92 -14.18
N LYS A 88 -1.94 -9.66 -13.06
CA LYS A 88 -3.29 -9.04 -13.04
C LYS A 88 -3.25 -7.56 -13.45
N LEU A 89 -2.20 -6.85 -13.04
CA LEU A 89 -1.98 -5.45 -13.38
C LEU A 89 -1.66 -5.26 -14.86
N LYS A 90 -0.90 -6.18 -15.45
CA LYS A 90 -0.61 -6.18 -16.89
C LYS A 90 -1.88 -6.30 -17.73
N VAL A 91 -2.80 -7.20 -17.34
CA VAL A 91 -4.13 -7.34 -17.98
C VAL A 91 -4.94 -6.04 -17.87
N SER A 92 -4.71 -5.25 -16.82
CA SER A 92 -5.43 -3.99 -16.56
C SER A 92 -4.76 -2.75 -17.17
N GLY A 93 -3.65 -2.90 -17.90
CA GLY A 93 -2.87 -1.78 -18.46
C GLY A 93 -2.08 -0.95 -17.41
N LEU A 94 -2.01 -1.42 -16.16
CA LEU A 94 -1.40 -0.74 -15.01
C LEU A 94 0.02 -1.27 -14.74
N GLU A 95 0.80 -1.48 -15.81
CA GLU A 95 2.16 -2.01 -15.68
C GLU A 95 3.02 -1.13 -14.76
N ILE A 96 3.64 -1.79 -13.79
CA ILE A 96 4.61 -1.20 -12.85
C ILE A 96 5.99 -1.29 -13.48
N ASN A 97 6.82 -0.27 -13.28
CA ASN A 97 8.25 -0.40 -13.50
C ASN A 97 8.81 -1.45 -12.52
N SER A 98 9.35 -2.55 -13.06
CA SER A 98 9.87 -3.66 -12.26
C SER A 98 11.10 -3.30 -11.43
N ASN A 99 11.83 -2.24 -11.81
CA ASN A 99 13.13 -1.93 -11.21
C ASN A 99 12.99 -1.20 -9.88
N ASN A 100 11.80 -0.69 -9.57
CA ASN A 100 11.54 0.19 -8.44
C ASN A 100 10.57 -0.43 -7.44
N TYR A 101 10.43 -1.76 -7.47
CA TYR A 101 9.53 -2.49 -6.59
C TYR A 101 10.29 -3.53 -5.77
N ILE A 102 9.98 -3.60 -4.47
CA ILE A 102 10.48 -4.61 -3.53
C ILE A 102 9.28 -5.42 -3.03
N ASP A 103 9.17 -6.67 -3.49
CA ASP A 103 8.20 -7.61 -2.95
C ASP A 103 8.78 -8.28 -1.71
N ILE A 104 8.32 -7.86 -0.53
CA ILE A 104 8.85 -8.35 0.75
C ILE A 104 8.54 -9.85 0.96
N GLN A 105 7.55 -10.42 0.26
CA GLN A 105 7.33 -11.86 0.29
C GLN A 105 8.47 -12.64 -0.39
N VAL A 106 9.07 -12.03 -1.42
CA VAL A 106 10.12 -12.63 -2.25
C VAL A 106 11.51 -12.30 -1.71
N GLU A 107 11.70 -11.09 -1.19
CA GLU A 107 12.97 -10.63 -0.66
C GLU A 107 13.21 -11.11 0.77
N TRP A 108 12.18 -11.14 1.62
CA TRP A 108 12.37 -11.46 3.03
C TRP A 108 12.03 -12.92 3.35
N ARG A 109 12.69 -13.46 4.36
CA ARG A 109 12.47 -14.82 4.86
C ARG A 109 12.25 -14.77 6.35
N ASP A 110 11.45 -15.70 6.84
CA ASP A 110 11.28 -15.90 8.27
C ASP A 110 12.65 -16.17 8.92
N PRO A 111 13.05 -15.38 9.94
CA PRO A 111 14.37 -15.51 10.53
C PRO A 111 14.62 -16.88 11.17
N TYR A 112 13.56 -17.58 11.60
CA TYR A 112 13.61 -18.86 12.30
C TYR A 112 13.59 -20.06 11.36
N ASN A 113 12.63 -20.12 10.44
CA ASN A 113 12.44 -21.29 9.57
C ASN A 113 12.93 -21.08 8.13
N LYS A 114 13.40 -19.88 7.79
CA LYS A 114 13.92 -19.48 6.46
C LYS A 114 12.92 -19.64 5.31
N LYS A 115 11.63 -19.86 5.58
CA LYS A 115 10.57 -19.92 4.55
C LYS A 115 10.10 -18.52 4.18
N LYS A 116 9.39 -18.43 3.06
CA LYS A 116 8.62 -17.24 2.70
C LYS A 116 7.50 -17.03 3.71
N PHE A 117 7.09 -15.78 3.88
CA PHE A 117 5.92 -15.45 4.69
C PHE A 117 4.64 -15.74 3.91
N ASP A 118 3.61 -16.19 4.63
CA ASP A 118 2.29 -16.48 4.06
C ASP A 118 1.40 -15.24 3.98
N SER A 119 1.63 -14.25 4.85
CA SER A 119 0.87 -13.00 4.88
C SER A 119 1.68 -11.81 5.40
N LEU A 120 1.20 -10.60 5.11
CA LEU A 120 1.74 -9.35 5.66
C LEU A 120 1.66 -9.32 7.21
N ALA A 121 0.62 -9.92 7.79
CA ALA A 121 0.50 -10.02 9.25
C ALA A 121 1.60 -10.92 9.85
N ASP A 122 1.98 -11.99 9.15
CA ASP A 122 3.09 -12.85 9.58
C ASP A 122 4.43 -12.11 9.52
N VAL A 123 4.64 -11.28 8.49
CA VAL A 123 5.81 -10.37 8.43
C VAL A 123 5.83 -9.45 9.65
N ALA A 124 4.72 -8.77 9.95
CA ALA A 124 4.65 -7.85 11.09
C ALA A 124 4.90 -8.56 12.43
N GLY A 125 4.27 -9.71 12.65
CA GLY A 125 4.42 -10.50 13.88
C GLY A 125 5.80 -11.12 14.08
N ARG A 126 6.55 -11.34 13.00
CA ARG A 126 7.89 -11.97 13.05
C ARG A 126 9.03 -10.96 13.02
N MET A 127 8.84 -9.81 12.38
CA MET A 127 9.92 -8.85 12.11
C MET A 127 9.80 -7.53 12.86
N ILE A 128 8.59 -7.12 13.26
CA ILE A 128 8.35 -5.80 13.85
C ILE A 128 8.07 -5.93 15.34
N ASP A 129 7.01 -6.65 15.71
CA ASP A 129 6.64 -6.81 17.12
C ASP A 129 5.86 -8.12 17.33
N ILE A 130 6.21 -8.84 18.40
CA ILE A 130 5.53 -10.07 18.81
C ILE A 130 4.04 -9.84 19.10
N HIS A 131 3.63 -8.64 19.50
CA HIS A 131 2.23 -8.30 19.74
C HIS A 131 1.37 -8.42 18.48
N TYR A 132 1.93 -8.21 17.29
CA TYR A 132 1.20 -8.43 16.03
C TYR A 132 0.88 -9.92 15.80
N HIS A 133 1.67 -10.83 16.36
CA HIS A 133 1.38 -12.26 16.28
C HIS A 133 0.06 -12.61 17.01
N ASP A 134 -0.23 -11.91 18.10
CA ASP A 134 -1.46 -12.13 18.88
C ASP A 134 -2.68 -11.39 18.29
N MET A 135 -2.47 -10.36 17.47
CA MET A 135 -3.56 -9.71 16.72
C MET A 135 -4.23 -10.66 15.72
N LYS A 136 -3.52 -11.67 15.19
CA LYS A 136 -4.07 -12.70 14.30
C LYS A 136 -5.06 -13.63 15.02
N LYS A 137 -5.03 -13.69 16.36
CA LYS A 137 -5.80 -14.64 17.17
C LYS A 137 -7.09 -14.07 17.75
N LYS A 138 -7.33 -12.76 17.62
CA LYS A 138 -8.60 -12.13 18.03
C LYS A 138 -9.58 -12.18 16.86
N ASN A 139 -10.39 -13.24 16.83
CA ASN A 139 -11.64 -13.30 16.07
C ASN A 139 -12.81 -13.23 17.04
#